data_AF-A0A432HBQ2-F1
#
_entry.id   AF-A0A432HBQ2-F1
#
_cell.length_a   1.000
_cell.length_b   1.000
_cell.length_c   1.000
_cell.angle_alpha   90.00
_cell.angle_beta   90.00
_cell.angle_gamma   90.00
#
_symmetry.space_group_name_H-M   'P 1'
#
loop_
_entity.id
_entity.type
_entity.pdbx_description
1 polymer ?
#
loop_
_entity_poly.entity_id
_entity_poly.type
_entity_poly.pdbx_seq_one_letter_code
_entity_poly.pdbx_strand_id
1 'polypeptide(L)' 'VAIGPEGGFSPSEAELAAREGFKLCSMGPRILRLETAVIKVLSVLQYVLGDG' A
#
# COMPACT_ATOMS: atom_id res chain seq x y z
N VAL A 1 2.57 1.92 6.78
CA VAL A 1 1.97 1.41 5.52
C VAL A 1 2.63 0.09 5.18
N ALA A 2 1.88 -0.92 4.72
CA ALA A 2 2.41 -2.21 4.28
C ALA A 2 2.28 -2.33 2.77
N ILE A 3 3.31 -2.84 2.10
CA ILE A 3 3.36 -3.02 0.64
C ILE A 3 3.83 -4.45 0.39
N GLY A 4 3.01 -5.23 -0.32
CA GLY A 4 3.28 -6.64 -0.59
C GLY A 4 4.30 -6.81 -1.72
N PRO A 5 4.81 -8.04 -1.91
CA PRO A 5 5.69 -8.36 -3.04
C PRO A 5 4.96 -8.25 -4.39
N GLU A 6 5.64 -8.49 -5.52
CA GLU A 6 5.02 -8.43 -6.86
C GLU A 6 3.79 -9.35 -7.00
N GLY A 7 3.77 -10.49 -6.28
CA GLY A 7 2.62 -11.40 -6.22
C GLY A 7 1.47 -10.94 -5.32
N GLY A 8 1.61 -9.79 -4.65
CA GLY A 8 0.65 -9.28 -3.68
C GLY A 8 0.66 -10.04 -2.35
N PHE A 9 -0.30 -9.70 -1.51
CA PHE A 9 -0.61 -10.47 -0.30
C PHE A 9 -1.55 -11.62 -0.65
N SER A 10 -1.36 -12.76 0.02
CA SER A 10 -2.35 -13.85 -0.03
C SER A 10 -3.69 -13.39 0.60
N PRO A 11 -4.80 -14.06 0.27
CA PRO A 11 -6.10 -13.74 0.87
C PRO A 11 -6.09 -13.78 2.42
N SER A 12 -5.40 -14.76 3.00
CA SER A 12 -5.28 -14.90 4.46
C SER A 12 -4.48 -13.77 5.11
N GLU A 13 -3.41 -13.29 4.47
CA GLU A 13 -2.64 -12.14 4.96
C GLU A 13 -3.46 -10.85 4.88
N ALA A 14 -4.22 -10.66 3.81
CA ALA A 14 -5.10 -9.51 3.65
C ALA A 14 -6.23 -9.50 4.69
N GLU A 15 -6.84 -10.65 4.96
CA GLU A 15 -7.84 -10.80 6.02
C GLU A 15 -7.27 -10.55 7.41
N LEU A 16 -6.08 -11.08 7.71
CA LEU A 16 -5.39 -10.82 8.97
C LEU A 16 -5.11 -9.33 9.14
N ALA A 17 -4.53 -8.68 8.13
CA ALA A 17 -4.25 -7.26 8.17
C ALA A 17 -5.53 -6.44 8.42
N ALA A 18 -6.63 -6.78 7.75
CA ALA A 18 -7.92 -6.11 7.96
C ALA A 18 -8.43 -6.26 9.41
N ARG A 19 -8.28 -7.46 10.01
CA ARG A 19 -8.64 -7.71 11.42
C ARG A 19 -7.76 -6.93 12.40
N GLU A 20 -6.48 -6.75 12.08
CA GLU A 20 -5.54 -5.93 12.86
C GLU A 20 -5.69 -4.42 12.60
N GLY A 21 -6.74 -4.01 11.89
CA GLY A 21 -7.08 -2.59 11.69
C GLY A 21 -6.40 -1.93 10.50
N PHE A 22 -5.71 -2.67 9.62
CA PHE A 22 -5.24 -2.12 8.35
C PHE A 22 -6.42 -1.75 7.47
N LYS A 23 -6.33 -0.59 6.82
CA LYS A 23 -7.27 -0.17 5.78
C LYS A 23 -6.71 -0.51 4.40
N LEU A 24 -7.53 -1.14 3.58
CA LEU A 24 -7.23 -1.38 2.18
C LEU A 24 -7.21 -0.05 1.42
N CYS A 25 -6.18 0.15 0.60
CA CYS A 25 -5.99 1.33 -0.23
C CYS A 25 -5.55 0.90 -1.63
N SER A 26 -6.11 1.52 -2.67
CA SER A 26 -5.70 1.32 -4.06
C SER A 26 -4.96 2.55 -4.58
N MET A 27 -4.02 2.33 -5.50
CA MET A 27 -3.22 3.40 -6.12
C MET A 27 -3.67 3.71 -7.55
N GLY A 28 -4.98 3.60 -7.79
CA GLY A 28 -5.59 3.69 -9.11
C GLY A 28 -5.79 2.32 -9.77
N PRO A 29 -6.17 2.28 -11.06
CA PRO A 29 -6.65 1.05 -11.72
C PRO A 29 -5.54 0.12 -12.21
N ARG A 30 -4.27 0.53 -12.12
CA ARG A 30 -3.14 -0.24 -12.64
C ARG A 30 -2.39 -0.92 -11.50
N ILE A 31 -2.06 -2.19 -11.68
CA ILE A 31 -1.07 -2.87 -10.84
C ILE A 31 0.29 -2.21 -11.11
N LEU A 32 0.92 -1.73 -10.04
CA LEU A 32 2.22 -1.08 -10.10
C LEU A 32 3.30 -2.11 -9.78
N ARG A 33 4.47 -1.97 -10.41
CA ARG A 33 5.68 -2.66 -9.93
C ARG A 33 6.01 -2.22 -8.51
N LEU A 34 6.62 -3.10 -7.73
CA LEU A 34 6.89 -2.88 -6.31
C LEU A 34 7.64 -1.56 -6.07
N GLU A 35 8.70 -1.31 -6.84
CA GLU A 35 9.50 -0.09 -6.74
C GLU A 35 8.68 1.19 -7.00
N THR A 36 7.74 1.13 -7.95
CA THR A 36 6.87 2.26 -8.29
C THR A 36 5.80 2.47 -7.23
N ALA A 37 5.24 1.37 -6.71
CA ALA A 37 4.26 1.39 -5.63
C ALA A 37 4.84 2.06 -4.37
N VAL A 38 6.06 1.68 -3.96
CA VAL A 38 6.75 2.25 -2.80
C VAL A 38 6.96 3.75 -2.95
N ILE A 39 7.57 4.18 -4.06
CA ILE A 39 7.84 5.61 -4.30
C ILE A 39 6.53 6.40 -4.30
N LYS A 40 5.49 5.90 -4.99
CA LYS A 40 4.20 6.59 -5.06
C LYS A 40 3.53 6.73 -3.69
N VAL A 41 3.48 5.67 -2.89
CA VAL A 41 2.90 5.71 -1.53
C VAL A 41 3.61 6.75 -0.68
N LEU A 42 4.94 6.73 -0.66
CA LEU A 42 5.72 7.65 0.16
C LEU A 42 5.50 9.11 -0.29
N SER A 43 5.49 9.38 -1.60
CA SER A 43 5.20 10.72 -2.11
C SER A 43 3.81 11.22 -1.70
N VAL A 44 2.79 10.36 -1.75
CA VAL A 44 1.42 10.73 -1.32
C VAL A 44 1.37 10.96 0.19
N LEU A 45 1.99 10.10 0.99
CA LEU A 45 2.02 10.28 2.44
C LEU A 45 2.75 11.58 2.82
N GLN A 46 3.90 11.87 2.21
CA GLN A 46 4.60 13.13 2.43
C GLN A 46 3.79 14.35 1.98
N TYR A 47 3.06 14.25 0.87
CA TYR A 47 2.20 15.35 0.41
C TYR A 47 1.03 15.64 1.37
N VAL A 48 0.45 14.60 1.97
CA VAL A 48 -0.75 14.74 2.83
C VAL A 48 -0.38 15.00 4.29
N LEU A 49 0.70 14.40 4.78
CA LEU A 49 1.04 14.33 6.21
C LEU A 49 2.43 14.90 6.54
N GLY A 50 3.27 15.19 5.53
CA GLY A 50 4.62 15.70 5.75
C GLY A 50 4.62 17.18 6.16
N ASP A 51 5.70 17.58 6.83
CA ASP A 51 5.92 18.94 7.37
C ASP A 51 6.34 19.94 6.27
N GLY A 52 5.57 20.03 5.19
CA GLY A 52 5.70 21.08 4.17
C GLY A 52 5.00 22.37 4.57
#